data_AF-A0A5N6DMN0-F1
#
_entry.id   AF-A0A5N6DMN0-F1
#
_cell.length_a   1.000
_cell.length_b   1.000
_cell.length_c   1.000
_cell.angle_alpha   90.00
_cell.angle_beta   90.00
_cell.angle_gamma   90.00
#
_symmetry.space_group_name_H-M   'P 1'
#
loop_
_entity.id
_entity.type
_entity.pdbx_description
1 polymer ?
#
loop_
_entity_poly.entity_id
_entity_poly.type
_entity_poly.pdbx_seq_one_letter_code
_entity_poly.pdbx_strand_id
1 'polypeptide(L)'
;MLVRARAVRCTSHLVISTNRALIPLNPSSISRTFSTSHALTRHSAESSELFEYTSGRWIFNESLRLAERRRVFNVPELKRLAAESINQGANDVASFEKLAEGSFNRVFLVTMNDGTKLIARIPYPLIEPKYFVVASEVATLDYLRLHDIPVPKVFGYSATSENAAGTEYIFMEYMRGRSLGDLWYGLSEDGCSTIIKNIVNLEARLFKLRFPASGSLYYTADLYSKTDRPPVPIEDPPSNGRFSIGPETTPRMWFGKRRELQVERGPYETAEAALTAGAKKELAYLARFGKRLQPLERVYRGLYGYKEVSHLGQVRNLEDYLRVAPYLVPENIKSLCQPTIRHPDWHPNNILVSDDLTITGLIDWQHGSILPLFLNCGFPQHMWNCGDEVSESLDTPKLPDNFDDLDDSDQLKELEILRKRRIHHYYAWYSAMLNPIHTTALDHGLSLMKGLIFNHASNPWDGDMVSLKADLIYIAQNWDKLSNPSSGTKAGVCPLEYSNDEANSWLIFNNRQIGGDAQILYFRNHIGCGPDGWVPSDQYDKAKQREMKFKETAFEELKSETTSESDLEKVWTKMSENWMFDDFDEGPYQ
;
A
#
# COMPACT_ATOMS: atom_id res chain seq x y z
N MET A 1 5.08 33.24 -2.10
CA MET A 1 5.26 31.81 -2.46
C MET A 1 5.06 30.86 -1.29
N LEU A 2 5.49 31.17 -0.05
CA LEU A 2 5.10 30.41 1.16
C LEU A 2 3.59 30.44 1.49
N VAL A 3 2.84 31.43 1.00
CA VAL A 3 1.40 31.59 1.30
C VAL A 3 0.53 30.53 0.61
N ARG A 4 1.00 29.88 -0.47
CA ARG A 4 0.23 28.84 -1.17
C ARG A 4 0.34 27.45 -0.51
N ALA A 5 1.44 27.14 0.17
CA ALA A 5 1.61 25.85 0.85
C ALA A 5 0.85 25.74 2.20
N ARG A 6 0.27 26.85 2.69
CA ARG A 6 -0.50 26.91 3.96
C ARG A 6 -1.86 26.19 3.91
N ALA A 7 -2.22 25.54 2.81
CA ALA A 7 -3.58 25.02 2.56
C ALA A 7 -3.78 23.54 2.92
N VAL A 8 -2.74 22.80 3.32
CA VAL A 8 -2.90 21.41 3.79
C VAL A 8 -3.08 21.41 5.31
N ARG A 9 -4.20 21.96 5.80
CA ARG A 9 -4.59 21.73 7.20
C ARG A 9 -5.14 20.32 7.32
N CYS A 10 -4.30 19.41 7.79
CA CYS A 10 -4.72 18.12 8.28
C CYS A 10 -5.53 18.33 9.57
N THR A 11 -6.86 18.42 9.50
CA THR A 11 -7.66 18.33 10.73
C THR A 11 -7.42 16.97 11.38
N SER A 12 -7.37 16.88 12.71
CA SER A 12 -7.10 15.65 13.47
C SER A 12 -7.87 14.39 12.99
N HIS A 13 -9.07 14.57 12.42
CA HIS A 13 -9.84 13.50 11.78
C HIS A 13 -9.20 12.92 10.50
N LEU A 14 -8.59 13.76 9.65
CA LEU A 14 -7.86 13.34 8.44
C LEU A 14 -6.59 12.56 8.78
N VAL A 15 -5.85 13.04 9.78
CA VAL A 15 -4.52 12.55 10.19
C VAL A 15 -4.49 11.04 10.44
N ILE A 16 -5.55 10.51 11.04
CA ILE A 16 -5.57 9.13 11.53
C ILE A 16 -6.43 8.24 10.60
N SER A 17 -7.48 8.80 9.99
CA SER A 17 -8.24 8.16 8.92
C SER A 17 -7.36 7.85 7.68
N THR A 18 -6.37 8.70 7.37
CA THR A 18 -5.34 8.44 6.33
C THR A 18 -4.43 7.27 6.65
N ASN A 19 -4.02 7.09 7.91
CA ASN A 19 -3.24 5.92 8.31
C ASN A 19 -4.03 4.62 8.13
N ARG A 20 -5.37 4.65 8.14
CA ARG A 20 -6.24 3.51 7.79
C ARG A 20 -6.43 3.33 6.29
N ALA A 21 -6.69 4.41 5.55
CA ALA A 21 -6.90 4.37 4.11
C ALA A 21 -5.63 4.01 3.31
N LEU A 22 -4.46 4.33 3.88
CA LEU A 22 -3.13 3.96 3.39
C LEU A 22 -2.65 2.63 3.95
N ILE A 23 -3.56 1.76 4.41
CA ILE A 23 -3.29 0.33 4.53
C ILE A 23 -3.65 -0.30 3.17
N PRO A 24 -2.74 -0.41 2.20
CA PRO A 24 -2.73 -1.64 1.45
C PRO A 24 -2.46 -2.76 2.46
N LEU A 25 -2.88 -3.98 2.14
CA LEU A 25 -2.38 -5.20 2.79
C LEU A 25 -0.84 -5.28 2.63
N ASN A 26 -0.05 -4.41 3.28
CA ASN A 26 1.42 -4.35 3.28
C ASN A 26 1.95 -3.31 4.29
N PRO A 27 3.20 -3.41 4.77
CA PRO A 27 3.48 -3.65 6.17
C PRO A 27 4.29 -2.51 6.81
N SER A 28 3.68 -1.72 7.69
CA SER A 28 4.40 -0.72 8.48
C SER A 28 5.06 -1.35 9.72
N SER A 29 6.33 -0.99 9.94
CA SER A 29 7.18 -1.15 11.15
C SER A 29 8.23 -2.26 11.13
N ILE A 30 8.09 -3.32 10.34
CA ILE A 30 9.19 -4.24 10.04
C ILE A 30 9.13 -4.62 8.57
N SER A 31 10.07 -4.07 7.80
CA SER A 31 10.25 -4.47 6.41
C SER A 31 10.58 -5.96 6.34
N ARG A 32 9.97 -6.66 5.38
CA ARG A 32 10.60 -7.82 4.73
C ARG A 32 11.90 -7.31 4.14
N THR A 33 12.99 -7.33 4.91
CA THR A 33 14.29 -6.93 4.43
C THR A 33 14.63 -7.86 3.27
N PHE A 34 15.05 -7.29 2.14
CA PHE A 34 15.84 -8.02 1.17
C PHE A 34 17.16 -8.36 1.86
N SER A 35 17.15 -9.39 2.73
CA SER A 35 18.35 -9.81 3.45
C SER A 35 19.27 -10.47 2.44
N THR A 36 20.18 -9.69 1.88
CA THR A 36 21.36 -10.19 1.16
C THR A 36 22.43 -10.53 2.20
N SER A 37 22.14 -11.45 3.10
CA SER A 37 23.19 -12.02 3.93
C SER A 37 22.82 -13.45 4.24
N HIS A 38 23.43 -14.39 3.53
CA HIS A 38 23.84 -15.68 4.03
C HIS A 38 24.79 -16.29 2.99
N ALA A 39 26.09 -16.25 3.28
CA ALA A 39 27.04 -17.14 2.63
C ALA A 39 26.75 -18.55 3.17
N LEU A 40 25.88 -19.29 2.49
CA LEU A 40 25.53 -20.65 2.87
C LEU A 40 26.50 -21.64 2.24
N THR A 41 27.17 -22.35 3.13
CA THR A 41 27.98 -23.54 2.89
C THR A 41 27.25 -24.55 2.01
N ARG A 42 27.92 -24.94 0.92
CA ARG A 42 27.53 -26.06 0.04
C ARG A 42 27.45 -27.35 0.84
N HIS A 43 26.26 -27.97 0.88
CA HIS A 43 26.02 -29.31 0.29
C HIS A 43 24.69 -29.93 0.79
N SER A 44 23.88 -30.39 -0.17
CA SER A 44 22.81 -31.41 -0.10
C SER A 44 21.37 -31.04 0.35
N ALA A 45 21.08 -29.80 0.77
CA ALA A 45 19.72 -29.35 1.12
C ALA A 45 19.01 -28.46 0.06
N GLU A 46 19.66 -28.20 -1.08
CA GLU A 46 19.29 -27.18 -2.10
C GLU A 46 17.88 -27.32 -2.71
N SER A 47 17.19 -28.45 -2.54
CA SER A 47 15.92 -28.71 -3.22
C SER A 47 14.69 -28.05 -2.56
N SER A 48 14.61 -27.91 -1.23
CA SER A 48 13.37 -27.37 -0.62
C SER A 48 13.40 -25.85 -0.46
N GLU A 49 14.58 -25.26 -0.20
CA GLU A 49 14.72 -23.83 0.11
C GLU A 49 14.34 -22.90 -1.06
N LEU A 50 14.42 -23.40 -2.30
CA LEU A 50 13.97 -22.64 -3.48
C LEU A 50 12.45 -22.52 -3.58
N PHE A 51 11.71 -23.44 -2.95
CA PHE A 51 10.25 -23.55 -3.05
C PHE A 51 9.54 -22.99 -1.81
N GLU A 52 10.17 -23.07 -0.65
CA GLU A 52 9.65 -22.59 0.64
C GLU A 52 10.01 -21.12 0.90
N TYR A 53 9.15 -20.43 1.66
CA TYR A 53 9.43 -19.10 2.18
C TYR A 53 10.31 -19.21 3.42
N THR A 54 11.46 -18.53 3.42
CA THR A 54 12.49 -18.64 4.47
C THR A 54 12.93 -17.29 5.05
N SER A 55 12.63 -16.16 4.39
CA SER A 55 13.07 -14.83 4.86
C SER A 55 12.39 -14.36 6.16
N GLY A 56 11.24 -14.92 6.52
CA GLY A 56 10.59 -14.60 7.79
C GLY A 56 9.46 -15.55 8.18
N ARG A 57 8.90 -15.27 9.34
CA ARG A 57 7.86 -16.06 10.02
C ARG A 57 6.71 -15.17 10.46
N TRP A 58 5.60 -15.75 10.90
CA TRP A 58 4.43 -14.99 11.33
C TRP A 58 4.03 -15.34 12.75
N ILE A 59 3.71 -14.32 13.55
CA ILE A 59 3.28 -14.50 14.94
C ILE A 59 1.92 -15.24 15.01
N PHE A 60 1.06 -15.06 14.01
CA PHE A 60 -0.23 -15.74 13.87
C PHE A 60 -0.46 -16.19 12.43
N ASN A 61 -1.32 -17.20 12.24
CA ASN A 61 -1.67 -17.82 10.97
C ASN A 61 -0.45 -18.29 10.14
N GLU A 62 0.65 -18.67 10.80
CA GLU A 62 1.92 -19.01 10.14
C GLU A 62 1.77 -20.10 9.08
N SER A 63 1.11 -21.20 9.43
CA SER A 63 0.90 -22.32 8.51
C SER A 63 0.17 -21.89 7.23
N LEU A 64 -0.82 -21.00 7.35
CA LEU A 64 -1.54 -20.44 6.21
C LEU A 64 -0.63 -19.54 5.36
N ARG A 65 0.09 -18.61 6.01
CA ARG A 65 0.99 -17.66 5.32
C ARG A 65 2.15 -18.34 4.58
N LEU A 66 2.66 -19.45 5.12
CA LEU A 66 3.67 -20.30 4.47
C LEU A 66 3.06 -21.06 3.28
N ALA A 67 1.88 -21.67 3.45
CA ALA A 67 1.21 -22.41 2.38
C ALA A 67 0.88 -21.52 1.17
N GLU A 68 0.43 -20.29 1.40
CA GLU A 68 0.15 -19.28 0.37
C GLU A 68 1.38 -18.90 -0.47
N ARG A 69 2.59 -19.03 0.10
CA ARG A 69 3.87 -18.63 -0.51
C ARG A 69 4.70 -19.79 -1.01
N ARG A 70 4.27 -21.02 -0.70
CA ARG A 70 4.92 -22.22 -1.23
C ARG A 70 4.64 -22.32 -2.72
N ARG A 71 5.70 -22.43 -3.51
CA ARG A 71 5.62 -22.53 -4.98
C ARG A 71 6.67 -23.49 -5.50
N VAL A 72 6.21 -24.58 -6.13
CA VAL A 72 7.06 -25.54 -6.82
C VAL A 72 7.10 -25.19 -8.30
N PHE A 73 8.27 -25.24 -8.91
CA PHE A 73 8.50 -24.93 -10.32
C PHE A 73 9.71 -25.72 -10.85
N ASN A 74 9.82 -25.82 -12.17
CA ASN A 74 10.91 -26.54 -12.83
C ASN A 74 12.16 -25.65 -12.91
N VAL A 75 13.10 -25.87 -11.99
CA VAL A 75 14.33 -25.06 -11.87
C VAL A 75 15.21 -25.14 -13.13
N PRO A 76 15.54 -26.33 -13.69
CA PRO A 76 16.29 -26.42 -14.96
C PRO A 76 15.65 -25.63 -16.11
N GLU A 77 14.33 -25.76 -16.31
CA GLU A 77 13.64 -25.05 -17.38
C GLU A 77 13.58 -23.55 -17.15
N LEU A 78 13.42 -23.09 -15.90
CA LEU A 78 13.49 -21.67 -15.58
C LEU A 78 14.87 -21.10 -15.89
N LYS A 79 15.96 -21.81 -15.57
CA LYS A 79 17.34 -21.41 -15.92
C LYS A 79 17.53 -21.32 -17.44
N ARG A 80 17.04 -22.31 -18.19
CA ARG A 80 17.10 -22.31 -19.66
C ARG A 80 16.35 -21.10 -20.23
N LEU A 81 15.12 -20.85 -19.80
CA LEU A 81 14.32 -19.71 -20.24
C LEU A 81 14.97 -18.37 -19.87
N ALA A 82 15.61 -18.28 -18.70
CA ALA A 82 16.34 -17.09 -18.28
C ALA A 82 17.54 -16.80 -19.20
N ALA A 83 18.32 -17.82 -19.56
CA ALA A 83 19.44 -17.68 -20.49
C ALA A 83 18.97 -17.30 -21.90
N GLU A 84 17.92 -17.96 -22.41
CA GLU A 84 17.35 -17.67 -23.72
C GLU A 84 16.82 -16.23 -23.82
N SER A 85 16.29 -15.68 -22.72
CA SER A 85 15.77 -14.31 -22.69
C SER A 85 16.83 -13.24 -22.99
N ILE A 86 18.12 -13.60 -22.84
CA ILE A 86 19.26 -12.74 -23.17
C ILE A 86 20.14 -13.32 -24.30
N ASN A 87 19.59 -14.26 -25.10
CA ASN A 87 20.27 -14.93 -26.21
C ASN A 87 21.51 -15.75 -25.80
N GLN A 88 21.48 -16.38 -24.63
CA GLN A 88 22.51 -17.31 -24.15
C GLN A 88 21.96 -18.74 -24.01
N GLY A 89 22.84 -19.74 -23.92
CA GLY A 89 22.45 -21.14 -23.73
C GLY A 89 22.30 -21.51 -22.25
N ALA A 90 21.52 -22.56 -21.95
CA ALA A 90 21.34 -23.02 -20.57
C ALA A 90 22.65 -23.42 -19.87
N ASN A 91 23.64 -23.90 -20.63
CA ASN A 91 24.97 -24.25 -20.13
C ASN A 91 25.80 -23.03 -19.74
N ASP A 92 25.36 -21.82 -20.11
CA ASP A 92 26.01 -20.56 -19.76
C ASP A 92 25.62 -20.06 -18.36
N VAL A 93 24.63 -20.69 -17.70
CA VAL A 93 24.22 -20.31 -16.34
C VAL A 93 25.24 -20.82 -15.31
N ALA A 94 26.02 -19.89 -14.74
CA ALA A 94 27.02 -20.17 -13.71
C ALA A 94 26.40 -20.42 -12.34
N SER A 95 25.41 -19.61 -11.94
CA SER A 95 24.71 -19.74 -10.66
C SER A 95 23.25 -19.29 -10.73
N PHE A 96 22.47 -19.85 -9.80
CA PHE A 96 21.07 -19.51 -9.59
C PHE A 96 20.81 -19.57 -8.10
N GLU A 97 20.56 -18.41 -7.49
CA GLU A 97 20.44 -18.28 -6.04
C GLU A 97 19.20 -17.46 -5.68
N LYS A 98 18.57 -17.81 -4.55
CA LYS A 98 17.46 -17.03 -4.02
C LYS A 98 18.02 -15.72 -3.47
N LEU A 99 17.70 -14.61 -4.13
CA LEU A 99 18.18 -13.29 -3.75
C LEU A 99 17.33 -12.69 -2.64
N ALA A 100 16.00 -12.82 -2.74
CA ALA A 100 15.08 -12.26 -1.77
C ALA A 100 13.65 -12.80 -1.88
N GLU A 101 12.87 -12.54 -0.84
CA GLU A 101 11.45 -12.88 -0.76
C GLU A 101 10.67 -11.68 -0.22
N GLY A 102 9.74 -11.17 -1.02
CA GLY A 102 8.85 -10.06 -0.64
C GLY A 102 7.48 -10.56 -0.17
N SER A 103 6.51 -9.65 -0.12
CA SER A 103 5.12 -9.99 0.24
C SER A 103 4.42 -10.84 -0.81
N PHE A 104 4.74 -10.57 -2.08
CA PHE A 104 4.04 -11.13 -3.24
C PHE A 104 4.94 -11.98 -4.13
N ASN A 105 6.26 -11.83 -4.08
CA ASN A 105 7.15 -12.47 -5.04
C ASN A 105 8.38 -13.08 -4.39
N ARG A 106 8.89 -14.13 -5.02
CA ARG A 106 10.23 -14.67 -4.80
C ARG A 106 11.15 -14.19 -5.91
N VAL A 107 12.36 -13.80 -5.55
CA VAL A 107 13.33 -13.19 -6.45
C VAL A 107 14.61 -14.01 -6.45
N PHE A 108 15.07 -14.41 -7.63
CA PHE A 108 16.31 -15.15 -7.82
C PHE A 108 17.30 -14.32 -8.63
N LEU A 109 18.57 -14.41 -8.26
CA LEU A 109 19.67 -13.89 -9.05
C LEU A 109 20.21 -15.02 -9.93
N VAL A 110 20.25 -14.77 -11.23
CA VAL A 110 20.84 -15.64 -12.23
C VAL A 110 22.14 -14.99 -12.69
N THR A 111 23.26 -15.69 -12.54
CA THR A 111 24.57 -15.23 -13.02
C THR A 111 25.04 -16.14 -14.14
N MET A 112 25.44 -15.53 -15.26
CA MET A 112 26.00 -16.22 -16.41
C MET A 112 27.52 -16.38 -16.29
N ASN A 113 28.11 -17.29 -17.06
CA ASN A 113 29.55 -17.57 -17.09
C ASN A 113 30.39 -16.35 -17.52
N ASP A 114 29.81 -15.44 -18.32
CA ASP A 114 30.43 -14.17 -18.72
C ASP A 114 30.33 -13.06 -17.66
N GLY A 115 29.68 -13.33 -16.52
CA GLY A 115 29.45 -12.39 -15.43
C GLY A 115 28.18 -11.55 -15.58
N THR A 116 27.41 -11.72 -16.66
CA THR A 116 26.09 -11.08 -16.83
C THR A 116 25.14 -11.53 -15.73
N LYS A 117 24.39 -10.58 -15.17
CA LYS A 117 23.42 -10.82 -14.09
C LYS A 117 22.03 -10.42 -14.53
N LEU A 118 21.06 -11.27 -14.24
CA LEU A 118 19.64 -10.95 -14.38
C LEU A 118 18.84 -11.46 -13.18
N ILE A 119 17.67 -10.87 -12.99
CA ILE A 119 16.72 -11.23 -11.97
C ILE A 119 15.63 -12.11 -12.59
N ALA A 120 15.33 -13.23 -11.94
CA ALA A 120 14.12 -14.01 -12.19
C ALA A 120 13.14 -13.81 -11.02
N ARG A 121 12.02 -13.16 -11.29
CA ARG A 121 10.95 -12.91 -10.31
C ARG A 121 9.79 -13.87 -10.55
N ILE A 122 9.35 -14.56 -9.49
CA ILE A 122 8.25 -15.51 -9.51
C ILE A 122 7.17 -15.03 -8.53
N PRO A 123 5.94 -14.75 -8.99
CA PRO A 123 4.83 -14.40 -8.10
C PRO A 123 4.37 -15.59 -7.26
N TYR A 124 3.91 -15.32 -6.04
CA TYR A 124 3.28 -16.33 -5.19
C TYR A 124 1.87 -16.69 -5.68
N PRO A 125 1.39 -17.93 -5.42
CA PRO A 125 0.03 -18.36 -5.76
C PRO A 125 -1.10 -17.48 -5.25
N LEU A 126 -0.87 -16.73 -4.17
CA LEU A 126 -1.85 -15.86 -3.52
C LEU A 126 -2.17 -14.58 -4.31
N ILE A 127 -1.32 -14.20 -5.28
CA ILE A 127 -1.54 -12.98 -6.06
C ILE A 127 -2.80 -13.15 -6.92
N GLU A 128 -3.67 -12.15 -6.86
CA GLU A 128 -4.79 -11.98 -7.78
C GLU A 128 -4.81 -10.54 -8.32
N PRO A 129 -5.20 -10.35 -9.59
CA PRO A 129 -5.48 -11.36 -10.62
C PRO A 129 -4.20 -11.94 -11.24
N LYS A 130 -4.03 -13.27 -11.23
CA LYS A 130 -2.78 -13.95 -11.63
C LYS A 130 -2.15 -13.45 -12.94
N TYR A 131 -2.88 -13.54 -14.04
CA TYR A 131 -2.38 -13.17 -15.37
C TYR A 131 -2.11 -11.67 -15.48
N PHE A 132 -3.10 -10.86 -15.09
CA PHE A 132 -3.06 -9.42 -15.31
C PHE A 132 -1.99 -8.72 -14.49
N VAL A 133 -1.67 -9.19 -13.28
CA VAL A 133 -0.61 -8.58 -12.45
C VAL A 133 0.74 -8.66 -13.16
N VAL A 134 1.10 -9.83 -13.71
CA VAL A 134 2.38 -10.03 -14.43
C VAL A 134 2.39 -9.24 -15.73
N ALA A 135 1.34 -9.36 -16.54
CA ALA A 135 1.24 -8.67 -17.83
C ALA A 135 1.30 -7.14 -17.65
N SER A 136 0.64 -6.62 -16.61
CA SER A 136 0.61 -5.19 -16.35
C SER A 136 1.95 -4.65 -15.84
N GLU A 137 2.59 -5.37 -14.92
CA GLU A 137 3.88 -4.97 -14.37
C GLU A 137 4.94 -4.86 -15.47
N VAL A 138 5.01 -5.86 -16.35
CA VAL A 138 5.97 -5.87 -17.47
C VAL A 138 5.73 -4.70 -18.42
N ALA A 139 4.49 -4.48 -18.83
CA ALA A 139 4.17 -3.38 -19.74
C ALA A 139 4.45 -2.02 -19.09
N THR A 140 4.20 -1.89 -17.78
CA THR A 140 4.50 -0.67 -17.01
C THR A 140 5.99 -0.38 -16.99
N LEU A 141 6.83 -1.38 -16.69
CA LEU A 141 8.30 -1.23 -16.70
C LEU A 141 8.80 -0.76 -18.08
N ASP A 142 8.35 -1.41 -19.15
CA ASP A 142 8.80 -1.06 -20.50
C ASP A 142 8.30 0.33 -20.92
N TYR A 143 7.05 0.70 -20.61
CA TYR A 143 6.51 2.04 -20.89
C TYR A 143 7.25 3.15 -20.14
N LEU A 144 7.57 2.92 -18.86
CA LEU A 144 8.30 3.89 -18.04
C LEU A 144 9.74 4.04 -18.52
N ARG A 145 10.37 2.95 -18.96
CA ARG A 145 11.72 2.99 -19.52
C ARG A 145 11.78 3.75 -20.84
N LEU A 146 10.76 3.63 -21.69
CA LEU A 146 10.63 4.46 -22.91
C LEU A 146 10.54 5.97 -22.61
N HIS A 147 10.20 6.33 -21.38
CA HIS A 147 10.12 7.70 -20.88
C HIS A 147 11.29 8.08 -19.95
N ASP A 148 12.41 7.35 -20.06
CA ASP A 148 13.66 7.55 -19.32
C ASP A 148 13.50 7.45 -17.79
N ILE A 149 12.45 6.81 -17.28
CA ILE A 149 12.31 6.56 -15.85
C ILE A 149 13.24 5.38 -15.49
N PRO A 150 14.06 5.48 -14.43
CA PRO A 150 15.04 4.46 -14.09
C PRO A 150 14.33 3.23 -13.50
N VAL A 151 13.90 2.30 -14.35
CA VAL A 151 13.26 1.03 -13.97
C VAL A 151 13.98 -0.15 -14.65
N PRO A 152 13.91 -1.37 -14.09
CA PRO A 152 14.53 -2.55 -14.69
C PRO A 152 14.06 -2.78 -16.14
N LYS A 153 14.99 -3.11 -17.04
CA LYS A 153 14.65 -3.62 -18.38
C LYS A 153 14.08 -5.03 -18.26
N VAL A 154 12.96 -5.31 -18.93
CA VAL A 154 12.43 -6.67 -19.04
C VAL A 154 13.13 -7.41 -20.20
N PHE A 155 13.56 -8.64 -19.96
CA PHE A 155 14.15 -9.54 -20.97
C PHE A 155 13.15 -10.56 -21.49
N GLY A 156 12.22 -11.00 -20.64
CA GLY A 156 11.15 -11.93 -21.02
C GLY A 156 10.22 -12.20 -19.85
N TYR A 157 9.01 -12.68 -20.13
CA TYR A 157 8.03 -13.01 -19.09
C TYR A 157 7.05 -14.08 -19.57
N SER A 158 6.40 -14.74 -18.61
CA SER A 158 5.21 -15.54 -18.85
C SER A 158 4.18 -15.20 -17.78
N ALA A 159 3.02 -14.69 -18.20
CA ALA A 159 1.89 -14.37 -17.33
C ALA A 159 1.00 -15.59 -17.00
N THR A 160 1.35 -16.78 -17.52
CA THR A 160 0.67 -18.05 -17.22
C THR A 160 1.66 -19.10 -16.73
N SER A 161 1.22 -20.02 -15.87
CA SER A 161 1.99 -21.22 -15.51
C SER A 161 2.08 -22.27 -16.62
N GLU A 162 1.33 -22.11 -17.72
CA GLU A 162 1.35 -22.98 -18.91
C GLU A 162 2.62 -22.77 -19.75
N ASN A 163 3.78 -23.04 -19.17
CA ASN A 163 5.08 -22.96 -19.81
C ASN A 163 6.04 -24.01 -19.20
N ALA A 164 7.24 -24.16 -19.76
CA ALA A 164 8.19 -25.20 -19.34
C ALA A 164 8.66 -25.08 -17.87
N ALA A 165 8.68 -23.87 -17.30
CA ALA A 165 9.00 -23.66 -15.88
C ALA A 165 7.84 -24.07 -14.95
N GLY A 166 6.62 -24.25 -15.46
CA GLY A 166 5.44 -24.57 -14.66
C GLY A 166 4.98 -23.43 -13.75
N THR A 167 5.45 -22.20 -13.98
CA THR A 167 5.10 -21.03 -13.18
C THR A 167 5.17 -19.75 -14.00
N GLU A 168 4.39 -18.74 -13.62
CA GLU A 168 4.58 -17.37 -14.09
C GLU A 168 5.96 -16.86 -13.69
N TYR A 169 6.56 -15.99 -14.51
CA TYR A 169 7.84 -15.37 -14.21
C TYR A 169 8.04 -14.04 -14.96
N ILE A 170 8.95 -13.23 -14.45
CA ILE A 170 9.52 -12.07 -15.13
C ILE A 170 11.05 -12.17 -15.05
N PHE A 171 11.73 -12.15 -16.19
CA PHE A 171 13.17 -11.99 -16.31
C PHE A 171 13.49 -10.53 -16.59
N MET A 172 14.32 -9.92 -15.76
CA MET A 172 14.61 -8.49 -15.84
C MET A 172 16.04 -8.14 -15.40
N GLU A 173 16.45 -6.92 -15.70
CA GLU A 173 17.76 -6.35 -15.38
C GLU A 173 18.05 -6.39 -13.89
N TYR A 174 19.27 -6.85 -13.54
CA TYR A 174 19.82 -6.64 -12.21
C TYR A 174 20.31 -5.19 -12.07
N MET A 175 19.52 -4.35 -11.42
CA MET A 175 19.83 -2.94 -11.22
C MET A 175 20.97 -2.77 -10.19
N ARG A 176 21.98 -1.97 -10.54
CA ARG A 176 23.08 -1.63 -9.63
C ARG A 176 22.68 -0.49 -8.69
N GLY A 177 22.98 -0.65 -7.41
CA GLY A 177 22.72 0.36 -6.38
C GLY A 177 22.54 -0.28 -5.01
N ARG A 178 22.54 0.55 -3.96
CA ARG A 178 22.14 0.16 -2.61
C ARG A 178 20.68 0.51 -2.39
N SER A 179 19.98 -0.28 -1.58
CA SER A 179 18.64 0.07 -1.12
C SER A 179 18.70 1.37 -0.32
N LEU A 180 17.81 2.32 -0.62
CA LEU A 180 17.70 3.55 0.18
C LEU A 180 17.27 3.23 1.61
N GLY A 181 16.51 2.15 1.85
CA GLY A 181 16.12 1.75 3.20
C GLY A 181 17.29 1.44 4.12
N ASP A 182 18.37 0.86 3.59
CA ASP A 182 19.59 0.56 4.36
C ASP A 182 20.31 1.85 4.80
N LEU A 183 20.15 2.93 4.04
CA LEU A 183 20.75 4.24 4.32
C LEU A 183 19.79 5.16 5.08
N TRP A 184 18.48 4.89 5.04
CA TRP A 184 17.42 5.85 5.32
C TRP A 184 17.57 6.54 6.67
N TYR A 185 17.84 5.79 7.74
CA TYR A 185 17.99 6.30 9.10
C TYR A 185 19.37 6.90 9.39
N GLY A 186 20.36 6.63 8.55
CA GLY A 186 21.74 7.14 8.67
C GLY A 186 22.09 8.30 7.74
N LEU A 187 21.14 8.79 6.95
CA LEU A 187 21.38 9.93 6.04
C LEU A 187 21.66 11.22 6.81
N SER A 188 22.66 11.98 6.35
CA SER A 188 22.86 13.36 6.78
C SER A 188 21.68 14.25 6.33
N GLU A 189 21.59 15.44 6.91
CA GLU A 189 20.55 16.41 6.52
C GLU A 189 20.60 16.76 5.02
N ASP A 190 21.78 17.05 4.49
CA ASP A 190 21.99 17.33 3.07
C ASP A 190 21.67 16.10 2.19
N GLY A 191 22.06 14.91 2.65
CA GLY A 191 21.76 13.66 1.94
C GLY A 191 20.26 13.39 1.88
N CYS A 192 19.54 13.60 2.98
CA CYS A 192 18.09 13.50 3.05
C CYS A 192 17.43 14.50 2.10
N SER A 193 17.81 15.79 2.16
CA SER A 193 17.28 16.83 1.27
C SER A 193 17.51 16.48 -0.21
N THR A 194 18.71 15.98 -0.55
CA THR A 194 19.07 15.56 -1.92
C THR A 194 18.19 14.40 -2.40
N ILE A 195 18.00 13.37 -1.58
CA ILE A 195 17.16 12.22 -1.93
C ILE A 195 15.70 12.64 -2.12
N ILE A 196 15.14 13.43 -1.21
CA ILE A 196 13.74 13.87 -1.32
C ILE A 196 13.54 14.73 -2.57
N LYS A 197 14.50 15.61 -2.90
CA LYS A 197 14.49 16.36 -4.15
C LYS A 197 14.47 15.45 -5.38
N ASN A 198 15.30 14.41 -5.38
CA ASN A 198 15.39 13.44 -6.49
C ASN A 198 14.08 12.64 -6.64
N ILE A 199 13.46 12.24 -5.53
CA ILE A 199 12.16 11.56 -5.51
C ILE A 199 11.08 12.45 -6.11
N VAL A 200 10.96 13.70 -5.64
CA VAL A 200 9.95 14.64 -6.16
C VAL A 200 10.17 14.94 -7.64
N ASN A 201 11.43 15.05 -8.10
CA ASN A 201 11.72 15.21 -9.52
C ASN A 201 11.23 14.01 -10.36
N LEU A 202 11.42 12.77 -9.88
CA LEU A 202 10.89 11.58 -10.54
C LEU A 202 9.36 11.56 -10.54
N GLU A 203 8.73 11.89 -9.42
CA GLU A 203 7.27 11.99 -9.33
C GLU A 203 6.70 13.05 -10.29
N ALA A 204 7.36 14.20 -10.40
CA ALA A 204 7.00 15.25 -11.36
C ALA A 204 7.10 14.77 -12.82
N ARG A 205 8.04 13.87 -13.13
CA ARG A 205 8.15 13.25 -14.45
C ARG A 205 7.03 12.25 -14.69
N LEU A 206 6.70 11.41 -13.71
CA LEU A 206 5.57 10.48 -13.78
C LEU A 206 4.24 11.21 -14.02
N PHE A 207 4.02 12.34 -13.35
CA PHE A 207 2.77 13.12 -13.46
C PHE A 207 2.64 13.87 -14.80
N LYS A 208 3.73 13.99 -15.56
CA LYS A 208 3.71 14.54 -16.92
C LYS A 208 3.25 13.53 -17.96
N LEU A 209 3.34 12.23 -17.67
CA LEU A 209 2.85 11.17 -18.54
C LEU A 209 1.32 11.28 -18.63
N ARG A 210 0.79 11.19 -19.86
CA ARG A 210 -0.64 11.34 -20.14
C ARG A 210 -1.23 10.01 -20.56
N PHE A 211 -2.35 9.66 -19.95
CA PHE A 211 -3.05 8.42 -20.25
C PHE A 211 -4.49 8.72 -20.65
N PRO A 212 -5.05 7.94 -21.60
CA PRO A 212 -6.38 8.18 -22.14
C PRO A 212 -7.52 7.71 -21.20
N ALA A 213 -7.20 6.85 -20.22
CA ALA A 213 -8.16 6.29 -19.27
C ALA A 213 -7.45 5.90 -17.96
N SER A 214 -8.23 5.64 -16.90
CA SER A 214 -7.77 5.05 -15.64
C SER A 214 -7.86 3.52 -15.67
N GLY A 215 -7.03 2.84 -14.90
CA GLY A 215 -6.91 1.37 -14.90
C GLY A 215 -5.47 0.94 -14.66
N SER A 216 -5.05 -0.16 -15.29
CA SER A 216 -3.64 -0.57 -15.32
C SER A 216 -3.11 -0.62 -16.76
N LEU A 217 -1.80 -0.50 -16.93
CA LEU A 217 -1.14 -0.45 -18.24
C LEU A 217 -0.77 -1.86 -18.70
N TYR A 218 -0.98 -2.17 -19.96
CA TYR A 218 -0.68 -3.48 -20.56
C TYR A 218 -0.09 -3.32 -21.96
N TYR A 219 0.55 -4.38 -22.45
CA TYR A 219 0.68 -4.54 -23.89
C TYR A 219 -0.69 -4.79 -24.50
N THR A 220 -0.99 -4.10 -25.61
CA THR A 220 -2.27 -4.26 -26.31
C THR A 220 -2.52 -5.72 -26.69
N ALA A 221 -1.46 -6.46 -27.04
CA ALA A 221 -1.50 -7.89 -27.35
C ALA A 221 -1.99 -8.78 -26.21
N ASP A 222 -1.70 -8.43 -24.95
CA ASP A 222 -2.07 -9.22 -23.77
C ASP A 222 -3.57 -9.11 -23.42
N LEU A 223 -4.28 -8.11 -23.98
CA LEU A 223 -5.68 -7.84 -23.64
C LEU A 223 -6.69 -8.45 -24.60
N TYR A 224 -6.34 -8.63 -25.89
CA TYR A 224 -7.29 -8.99 -26.97
C TYR A 224 -8.08 -10.29 -26.77
N SER A 225 -7.63 -11.21 -25.91
CA SER A 225 -8.30 -12.49 -25.63
C SER A 225 -8.70 -12.69 -24.17
N LYS A 226 -8.45 -11.69 -23.31
CA LYS A 226 -8.55 -11.82 -21.85
C LYS A 226 -9.56 -10.87 -21.23
N THR A 227 -10.10 -9.92 -21.98
CA THR A 227 -11.01 -8.89 -21.48
C THR A 227 -12.25 -8.77 -22.35
N ASP A 228 -13.41 -8.58 -21.71
CA ASP A 228 -14.70 -8.40 -22.41
C ASP A 228 -14.84 -6.98 -22.98
N ARG A 229 -14.07 -6.02 -22.45
CA ARG A 229 -14.08 -4.63 -22.90
C ARG A 229 -12.86 -4.34 -23.77
N PRO A 230 -13.03 -3.50 -24.82
CA PRO A 230 -11.89 -3.08 -25.62
C PRO A 230 -10.91 -2.29 -24.75
N PRO A 231 -9.60 -2.55 -24.87
CA PRO A 231 -8.61 -1.76 -24.20
C PRO A 231 -8.52 -0.36 -24.83
N VAL A 232 -8.01 0.63 -24.08
CA VAL A 232 -7.84 2.01 -24.59
C VAL A 232 -6.38 2.24 -24.99
N PRO A 233 -6.04 2.32 -26.29
CA PRO A 233 -4.66 2.44 -26.75
C PRO A 233 -4.01 3.76 -26.34
N ILE A 234 -2.71 3.72 -26.09
CA ILE A 234 -1.88 4.91 -25.86
C ILE A 234 -1.18 5.28 -27.18
N GLU A 235 -1.54 6.44 -27.72
CA GLU A 235 -1.10 6.92 -29.05
C GLU A 235 0.11 7.88 -29.00
N ASP A 236 0.82 7.97 -27.88
CA ASP A 236 2.00 8.83 -27.82
C ASP A 236 3.12 8.30 -28.74
N PRO A 237 3.96 9.18 -29.33
CA PRO A 237 4.96 8.80 -30.33
C PRO A 237 5.90 7.65 -29.95
N PRO A 238 6.39 7.51 -28.69
CA PRO A 238 7.23 6.36 -28.35
C PRO A 238 6.45 5.05 -28.22
N SER A 239 5.13 5.10 -27.97
CA SER A 239 4.29 3.91 -27.82
C SER A 239 3.72 3.40 -29.13
N ASN A 240 3.32 4.28 -30.05
CA ASN A 240 2.69 3.93 -31.33
C ASN A 240 1.57 2.86 -31.20
N GLY A 241 0.72 2.94 -30.15
CA GLY A 241 -0.37 2.00 -29.90
C GLY A 241 0.03 0.63 -29.34
N ARG A 242 1.32 0.42 -29.02
CA ARG A 242 1.83 -0.82 -28.42
C ARG A 242 1.27 -1.09 -27.02
N PHE A 243 0.96 -0.02 -26.29
CA PHE A 243 0.43 -0.09 -24.93
C PHE A 243 -1.04 0.33 -24.91
N SER A 244 -1.79 -0.22 -23.97
CA SER A 244 -3.17 0.15 -23.72
C SER A 244 -3.51 0.14 -22.23
N ILE A 245 -4.55 0.89 -21.87
CA ILE A 245 -5.17 0.82 -20.55
C ILE A 245 -6.19 -0.31 -20.54
N GLY A 246 -6.09 -1.17 -19.53
CA GLY A 246 -6.97 -2.30 -19.30
C GLY A 246 -7.50 -2.33 -17.86
N PRO A 247 -7.99 -3.50 -17.40
CA PRO A 247 -8.48 -3.67 -16.05
C PRO A 247 -7.43 -3.32 -14.99
N GLU A 248 -7.86 -2.66 -13.92
CA GLU A 248 -7.03 -2.36 -12.76
C GLU A 248 -6.64 -3.64 -12.01
N THR A 249 -5.38 -3.72 -11.58
CA THR A 249 -4.82 -4.88 -10.89
C THR A 249 -4.75 -4.73 -9.37
N THR A 250 -5.24 -3.63 -8.81
CA THR A 250 -5.07 -3.36 -7.37
C THR A 250 -5.77 -4.41 -6.50
N PRO A 251 -5.16 -4.84 -5.38
CA PRO A 251 -5.71 -5.92 -4.54
C PRO A 251 -7.16 -5.68 -4.09
N ARG A 252 -7.52 -4.41 -3.83
CA ARG A 252 -8.88 -4.01 -3.42
C ARG A 252 -9.96 -4.48 -4.41
N MET A 253 -9.63 -4.61 -5.69
CA MET A 253 -10.59 -5.00 -6.73
C MET A 253 -10.78 -6.52 -6.87
N TRP A 254 -9.87 -7.32 -6.28
CA TRP A 254 -9.76 -8.75 -6.56
C TRP A 254 -9.71 -9.64 -5.32
N PHE A 255 -9.45 -9.07 -4.14
CA PHE A 255 -9.25 -9.82 -2.91
C PHE A 255 -10.39 -10.82 -2.59
N GLY A 256 -9.99 -12.08 -2.37
CA GLY A 256 -10.90 -13.17 -2.00
C GLY A 256 -12.00 -13.43 -3.04
N LYS A 257 -13.25 -13.56 -2.63
CA LYS A 257 -14.39 -13.86 -3.53
C LYS A 257 -14.74 -12.72 -4.48
N ARG A 258 -14.13 -11.54 -4.33
CA ARG A 258 -14.32 -10.40 -5.28
C ARG A 258 -13.82 -10.74 -6.68
N ARG A 259 -12.83 -11.63 -6.83
CA ARG A 259 -12.38 -12.13 -8.13
C ARG A 259 -13.47 -12.88 -8.91
N GLU A 260 -14.48 -13.43 -8.23
CA GLU A 260 -15.59 -14.18 -8.85
C GLU A 260 -16.71 -13.27 -9.37
N LEU A 261 -16.63 -11.97 -9.10
CA LEU A 261 -17.63 -11.00 -9.51
C LEU A 261 -17.42 -10.55 -10.96
N GLN A 262 -18.52 -10.48 -11.70
CA GLN A 262 -18.57 -9.89 -13.03
C GLN A 262 -18.89 -8.40 -12.90
N VAL A 263 -17.88 -7.63 -12.51
CA VAL A 263 -17.96 -6.17 -12.34
C VAL A 263 -16.95 -5.48 -13.23
N GLU A 264 -17.24 -4.23 -13.59
CA GLU A 264 -16.31 -3.37 -14.32
C GLU A 264 -15.06 -3.12 -13.47
N ARG A 265 -13.89 -3.36 -14.05
CA ARG A 265 -12.59 -3.12 -13.42
C ARG A 265 -11.73 -2.16 -14.24
N GLY A 266 -12.35 -1.42 -15.15
CA GLY A 266 -11.68 -0.57 -16.12
C GLY A 266 -11.52 -1.25 -17.50
N PRO A 267 -10.93 -0.57 -18.48
CA PRO A 267 -10.46 0.83 -18.39
C PRO A 267 -11.60 1.82 -18.11
N TYR A 268 -11.35 2.84 -17.30
CA TYR A 268 -12.33 3.88 -16.94
C TYR A 268 -12.03 5.18 -17.69
N GLU A 269 -12.90 5.57 -18.60
CA GLU A 269 -12.70 6.77 -19.43
C GLU A 269 -13.01 8.09 -18.70
N THR A 270 -13.75 8.03 -17.59
CA THR A 270 -14.11 9.21 -16.80
C THR A 270 -13.61 9.10 -15.36
N ALA A 271 -13.31 10.26 -14.77
CA ALA A 271 -12.91 10.35 -13.36
C ALA A 271 -13.99 9.81 -12.41
N GLU A 272 -15.28 10.03 -12.71
CA GLU A 272 -16.39 9.51 -11.93
C GLU A 272 -16.50 7.97 -12.00
N ALA A 273 -16.25 7.39 -13.18
CA ALA A 273 -16.23 5.94 -13.34
C ALA A 273 -15.12 5.31 -12.47
N ALA A 274 -13.91 5.89 -12.51
CA ALA A 274 -12.81 5.45 -11.66
C ALA A 274 -13.13 5.61 -10.16
N LEU A 275 -13.68 6.77 -9.76
CA LEU A 275 -14.05 7.09 -8.38
C LEU A 275 -15.09 6.10 -7.82
N THR A 276 -16.09 5.72 -8.62
CA THR A 276 -17.23 4.90 -8.15
C THR A 276 -17.03 3.39 -8.27
N ALA A 277 -16.00 2.92 -8.99
CA ALA A 277 -15.81 1.51 -9.33
C ALA A 277 -15.68 0.60 -8.10
N GLY A 278 -14.85 0.99 -7.12
CA GLY A 278 -14.64 0.20 -5.91
C GLY A 278 -15.90 0.03 -5.07
N ALA A 279 -16.72 1.08 -4.95
CA ALA A 279 -17.99 1.03 -4.23
C ALA A 279 -19.03 0.17 -4.93
N LYS A 280 -19.14 0.28 -6.27
CA LYS A 280 -20.02 -0.58 -7.08
C LYS A 280 -19.63 -2.06 -6.95
N LYS A 281 -18.33 -2.36 -6.94
CA LYS A 281 -17.80 -3.70 -6.66
C LYS A 281 -18.21 -4.18 -5.27
N GLU A 282 -18.02 -3.37 -4.21
CA GLU A 282 -18.40 -3.81 -2.86
C GLU A 282 -19.91 -4.00 -2.70
N LEU A 283 -20.75 -3.18 -3.33
CA LEU A 283 -22.19 -3.41 -3.36
C LEU A 283 -22.54 -4.76 -4.02
N ALA A 284 -21.90 -5.08 -5.15
CA ALA A 284 -22.09 -6.39 -5.80
C ALA A 284 -21.61 -7.55 -4.93
N TYR A 285 -20.48 -7.38 -4.21
CA TYR A 285 -19.99 -8.36 -3.25
C TYR A 285 -21.00 -8.57 -2.12
N LEU A 286 -21.47 -7.50 -1.47
CA LEU A 286 -22.39 -7.57 -0.35
C LEU A 286 -23.76 -8.12 -0.76
N ALA A 287 -24.23 -7.84 -1.98
CA ALA A 287 -25.47 -8.41 -2.48
C ALA A 287 -25.40 -9.94 -2.65
N ARG A 288 -24.23 -10.49 -3.01
CA ARG A 288 -24.05 -11.93 -3.28
C ARG A 288 -23.54 -12.72 -2.08
N PHE A 289 -22.65 -12.13 -1.30
CA PHE A 289 -21.89 -12.80 -0.23
C PHE A 289 -22.00 -12.11 1.12
N GLY A 290 -22.74 -10.99 1.21
CA GLY A 290 -22.90 -10.22 2.44
C GLY A 290 -23.44 -11.06 3.57
N LYS A 291 -22.77 -10.97 4.72
CA LYS A 291 -23.18 -11.65 5.96
C LYS A 291 -22.82 -10.82 7.18
N ARG A 292 -23.29 -11.26 8.34
CA ARG A 292 -22.89 -10.66 9.62
C ARG A 292 -21.48 -11.13 9.96
N LEU A 293 -20.65 -10.22 10.42
CA LEU A 293 -19.25 -10.49 10.80
C LEU A 293 -18.91 -9.72 12.07
N GLN A 294 -18.12 -10.31 12.97
CA GLN A 294 -17.37 -9.50 13.91
C GLN A 294 -16.26 -8.77 13.15
N PRO A 295 -15.79 -7.60 13.63
CA PRO A 295 -14.61 -6.96 13.06
C PRO A 295 -13.41 -7.92 12.99
N LEU A 296 -12.74 -7.92 11.84
CA LEU A 296 -11.51 -8.66 11.59
C LEU A 296 -10.44 -8.28 12.62
N GLU A 297 -10.21 -6.99 12.79
CA GLU A 297 -9.32 -6.45 13.81
C GLU A 297 -9.97 -6.63 15.19
N ARG A 298 -9.42 -7.58 15.97
CA ARG A 298 -10.05 -8.04 17.22
C ARG A 298 -10.20 -6.95 18.28
N VAL A 299 -9.30 -5.96 18.27
CA VAL A 299 -9.36 -4.78 19.15
C VAL A 299 -10.67 -4.00 18.97
N TYR A 300 -11.25 -4.01 17.76
CA TYR A 300 -12.52 -3.31 17.49
C TYR A 300 -13.74 -4.09 17.98
N ARG A 301 -13.64 -5.40 18.27
CA ARG A 301 -14.80 -6.20 18.70
C ARG A 301 -15.43 -5.66 19.97
N GLY A 302 -14.62 -5.13 20.89
CA GLY A 302 -15.10 -4.45 22.10
C GLY A 302 -16.02 -3.26 21.80
N LEU A 303 -15.77 -2.51 20.72
CA LEU A 303 -16.60 -1.37 20.30
C LEU A 303 -18.03 -1.80 19.96
N TYR A 304 -18.17 -2.98 19.36
CA TYR A 304 -19.46 -3.57 18.99
C TYR A 304 -20.03 -4.49 20.07
N GLY A 305 -19.44 -4.50 21.28
CA GLY A 305 -19.84 -5.39 22.36
C GLY A 305 -19.70 -6.88 22.00
N TYR A 306 -18.70 -7.21 21.18
CA TYR A 306 -18.39 -8.56 20.69
C TYR A 306 -19.52 -9.21 19.88
N LYS A 307 -20.39 -8.41 19.27
CA LYS A 307 -21.48 -8.89 18.42
C LYS A 307 -21.09 -8.79 16.95
N GLU A 308 -21.69 -9.66 16.14
CA GLU A 308 -21.58 -9.53 14.70
C GLU A 308 -22.32 -8.30 14.20
N VAL A 309 -21.69 -7.59 13.27
CA VAL A 309 -22.18 -6.39 12.62
C VAL A 309 -22.86 -6.78 11.31
N SER A 310 -24.03 -6.19 11.03
CA SER A 310 -24.73 -6.43 9.76
C SER A 310 -24.12 -5.61 8.63
N HIS A 311 -23.82 -6.28 7.52
CA HIS A 311 -23.34 -5.64 6.29
C HIS A 311 -24.34 -4.63 5.68
N LEU A 312 -25.62 -4.67 6.05
CA LEU A 312 -26.62 -3.74 5.53
C LEU A 312 -26.32 -2.28 5.89
N GLY A 313 -25.63 -2.03 7.01
CA GLY A 313 -25.15 -0.69 7.33
C GLY A 313 -24.10 -0.21 6.34
N GLN A 314 -23.17 -1.09 5.95
CA GLN A 314 -22.17 -0.79 4.94
C GLN A 314 -22.79 -0.59 3.55
N VAL A 315 -23.82 -1.36 3.18
CA VAL A 315 -24.58 -1.14 1.94
C VAL A 315 -25.11 0.29 1.87
N ARG A 316 -25.77 0.77 2.93
CA ARG A 316 -26.28 2.15 2.99
C ARG A 316 -25.18 3.19 2.90
N ASN A 317 -24.04 2.97 3.56
CA ASN A 317 -22.88 3.87 3.48
C ASN A 317 -22.31 3.93 2.05
N LEU A 318 -22.25 2.79 1.35
CA LEU A 318 -21.80 2.75 -0.05
C LEU A 318 -22.80 3.43 -0.99
N GLU A 319 -24.11 3.28 -0.75
CA GLU A 319 -25.15 4.01 -1.48
C GLU A 319 -25.02 5.53 -1.25
N ASP A 320 -24.84 5.97 -0.01
CA ASP A 320 -24.58 7.38 0.34
C ASP A 320 -23.32 7.91 -0.35
N TYR A 321 -22.24 7.13 -0.37
CA TYR A 321 -21.02 7.46 -1.11
C TYR A 321 -21.29 7.68 -2.59
N LEU A 322 -22.06 6.79 -3.24
CA LEU A 322 -22.41 6.95 -4.65
C LEU A 322 -23.27 8.20 -4.92
N ARG A 323 -24.08 8.67 -3.95
CA ARG A 323 -24.83 9.92 -4.08
C ARG A 323 -23.94 11.17 -4.03
N VAL A 324 -22.85 11.13 -3.27
CA VAL A 324 -21.89 12.26 -3.18
C VAL A 324 -20.78 12.22 -4.22
N ALA A 325 -20.43 11.04 -4.74
CA ALA A 325 -19.29 10.85 -5.62
C ALA A 325 -19.22 11.82 -6.83
N PRO A 326 -20.33 12.11 -7.56
CA PRO A 326 -20.30 13.07 -8.67
C PRO A 326 -19.82 14.47 -8.26
N TYR A 327 -20.14 14.90 -7.03
CA TYR A 327 -19.75 16.22 -6.50
C TYR A 327 -18.30 16.29 -6.01
N LEU A 328 -17.63 15.14 -5.87
CA LEU A 328 -16.22 15.09 -5.47
C LEU A 328 -15.28 15.28 -6.66
N VAL A 329 -15.76 15.02 -7.88
CA VAL A 329 -15.00 15.17 -9.12
C VAL A 329 -14.70 16.66 -9.39
N PRO A 330 -13.44 17.06 -9.53
CA PRO A 330 -13.10 18.45 -9.85
C PRO A 330 -13.59 18.87 -11.25
N GLU A 331 -14.46 19.89 -11.31
CA GLU A 331 -14.94 20.44 -12.60
C GLU A 331 -14.14 21.67 -13.05
N ASN A 332 -13.64 22.46 -12.10
CA ASN A 332 -12.91 23.71 -12.37
C ASN A 332 -11.55 23.53 -13.02
N ILE A 333 -10.83 22.46 -12.67
CA ILE A 333 -9.45 22.22 -13.10
C ILE A 333 -9.39 20.87 -13.79
N LYS A 334 -9.55 20.87 -15.11
CA LYS A 334 -9.52 19.65 -15.94
C LYS A 334 -8.27 18.80 -15.74
N SER A 335 -7.12 19.43 -15.43
CA SER A 335 -5.86 18.72 -15.21
C SER A 335 -5.86 17.84 -13.95
N LEU A 336 -6.78 18.06 -13.00
CA LEU A 336 -6.94 17.20 -11.83
C LEU A 336 -7.65 15.88 -12.15
N CYS A 337 -8.51 15.89 -13.17
CA CYS A 337 -9.21 14.69 -13.65
C CYS A 337 -8.39 13.89 -14.66
N GLN A 338 -7.24 14.41 -15.10
CA GLN A 338 -6.34 13.71 -16.00
C GLN A 338 -5.77 12.47 -15.31
N PRO A 339 -5.86 11.28 -15.91
CA PRO A 339 -5.24 10.08 -15.35
C PRO A 339 -3.71 10.22 -15.33
N THR A 340 -3.11 9.90 -14.18
CA THR A 340 -1.66 9.92 -13.95
C THR A 340 -1.21 8.62 -13.31
N ILE A 341 0.03 8.23 -13.59
CA ILE A 341 0.70 7.13 -12.90
C ILE A 341 1.52 7.66 -11.73
N ARG A 342 1.58 6.89 -10.65
CA ARG A 342 2.43 7.13 -9.49
C ARG A 342 3.01 5.79 -9.07
N HIS A 343 4.19 5.80 -8.45
CA HIS A 343 4.74 4.57 -7.87
C HIS A 343 3.75 4.00 -6.84
N PRO A 344 3.37 2.72 -6.91
CA PRO A 344 2.39 2.13 -6.00
C PRO A 344 2.91 2.06 -4.56
N ASP A 345 4.22 1.91 -4.38
CA ASP A 345 4.86 1.80 -3.08
C ASP A 345 6.20 2.56 -2.99
N TRP A 346 6.17 3.79 -2.50
CA TRP A 346 7.36 4.63 -2.29
C TRP A 346 8.17 4.23 -1.02
N HIS A 347 8.08 2.98 -0.58
CA HIS A 347 8.94 2.45 0.48
C HIS A 347 10.43 2.63 0.12
N PRO A 348 11.30 3.09 1.04
CA PRO A 348 12.73 3.27 0.76
C PRO A 348 13.43 2.03 0.18
N ASN A 349 12.99 0.83 0.51
CA ASN A 349 13.55 -0.41 -0.06
C ASN A 349 13.28 -0.63 -1.56
N ASN A 350 12.30 0.09 -2.14
CA ASN A 350 11.99 0.03 -3.56
C ASN A 350 12.78 1.06 -4.38
N ILE A 351 13.66 1.83 -3.73
CA ILE A 351 14.46 2.89 -4.33
C ILE A 351 15.93 2.50 -4.22
N LEU A 352 16.57 2.30 -5.36
CA LEU A 352 18.00 2.02 -5.44
C LEU A 352 18.77 3.31 -5.72
N VAL A 353 19.86 3.49 -4.99
CA VAL A 353 20.71 4.68 -5.08
C VAL A 353 22.18 4.31 -5.29
N SER A 354 22.90 5.15 -6.02
CA SER A 354 24.37 5.12 -6.11
C SER A 354 25.02 5.81 -4.91
N ASP A 355 26.34 5.74 -4.82
CA ASP A 355 27.11 6.31 -3.71
C ASP A 355 27.02 7.84 -3.61
N ASP A 356 26.68 8.51 -4.72
CA ASP A 356 26.42 9.94 -4.82
C ASP A 356 24.94 10.33 -4.55
N LEU A 357 24.12 9.39 -4.09
CA LEU A 357 22.68 9.57 -3.82
C LEU A 357 21.82 9.88 -5.07
N THR A 358 22.32 9.55 -6.27
CA THR A 358 21.49 9.53 -7.48
C THR A 358 20.60 8.28 -7.47
N ILE A 359 19.32 8.43 -7.82
CA ILE A 359 18.38 7.30 -7.93
C ILE A 359 18.71 6.52 -9.21
N THR A 360 19.18 5.29 -9.04
CA THR A 360 19.56 4.40 -10.15
C THR A 360 18.45 3.45 -10.54
N GLY A 361 17.50 3.16 -9.66
CA GLY A 361 16.39 2.25 -9.95
C GLY A 361 15.17 2.43 -9.05
N LEU A 362 13.99 2.37 -9.64
CA LEU A 362 12.70 2.22 -8.98
C LEU A 362 12.17 0.83 -9.31
N ILE A 363 12.00 0.00 -8.28
CA ILE A 363 11.56 -1.39 -8.41
C ILE A 363 10.19 -1.58 -7.75
N ASP A 364 9.56 -2.73 -8.02
CA ASP A 364 8.24 -3.10 -7.52
C ASP A 364 7.10 -2.20 -8.03
N TRP A 365 6.86 -2.29 -9.34
CA TRP A 365 5.72 -1.66 -10.02
C TRP A 365 4.48 -2.55 -10.06
N GLN A 366 4.51 -3.65 -9.31
CA GLN A 366 3.39 -4.57 -9.19
C GLN A 366 2.16 -3.84 -8.62
N HIS A 367 0.98 -4.15 -9.16
CA HIS A 367 -0.27 -3.46 -8.83
C HIS A 367 -0.29 -1.95 -9.16
N GLY A 368 0.63 -1.48 -10.02
CA GLY A 368 0.61 -0.13 -10.55
C GLY A 368 -0.75 0.23 -11.16
N SER A 369 -1.28 1.39 -10.75
CA SER A 369 -2.56 1.90 -11.24
C SER A 369 -2.42 3.33 -11.75
N ILE A 370 -3.23 3.63 -12.75
CA ILE A 370 -3.39 4.95 -13.35
C ILE A 370 -4.75 5.45 -12.88
N LEU A 371 -4.74 6.56 -12.16
CA LEU A 371 -5.93 7.17 -11.55
C LEU A 371 -5.98 8.66 -11.87
N PRO A 372 -7.15 9.31 -11.83
CA PRO A 372 -7.22 10.77 -11.91
C PRO A 372 -6.31 11.41 -10.87
N LEU A 373 -5.59 12.47 -11.23
CA LEU A 373 -4.59 13.11 -10.37
C LEU A 373 -5.14 13.48 -8.98
N PHE A 374 -6.40 13.91 -8.84
CA PHE A 374 -6.99 14.23 -7.54
C PHE A 374 -7.17 13.02 -6.60
N LEU A 375 -7.14 11.79 -7.14
CA LEU A 375 -7.12 10.55 -6.37
C LEU A 375 -5.70 10.03 -6.14
N ASN A 376 -4.78 10.36 -7.05
CA ASN A 376 -3.39 9.89 -6.98
C ASN A 376 -2.47 10.85 -6.18
N CYS A 377 -2.91 12.09 -5.92
CA CYS A 377 -2.17 13.05 -5.12
C CYS A 377 -2.20 12.73 -3.62
N GLY A 378 -1.07 12.93 -2.95
CA GLY A 378 -0.92 12.78 -1.50
C GLY A 378 0.57 12.79 -1.14
N PHE A 379 0.93 12.57 0.12
CA PHE A 379 2.34 12.34 0.47
C PHE A 379 2.58 10.83 0.65
N PRO A 380 3.74 10.31 0.24
CA PRO A 380 4.16 8.95 0.55
C PRO A 380 4.21 8.72 2.06
N GLN A 381 3.86 7.51 2.52
CA GLN A 381 3.80 7.16 3.95
C GLN A 381 5.11 7.49 4.70
N HIS A 382 6.28 7.18 4.13
CA HIS A 382 7.59 7.48 4.75
C HIS A 382 7.99 8.95 4.71
N MET A 383 7.22 9.79 4.03
CA MET A 383 7.41 11.25 3.92
C MET A 383 6.23 12.02 4.52
N TRP A 384 5.29 11.31 5.12
CA TRP A 384 4.06 11.82 5.67
C TRP A 384 4.21 11.97 7.19
N ASN A 385 4.04 13.19 7.70
CA ASN A 385 4.07 13.50 9.14
C ASN A 385 2.91 14.46 9.52
N CYS A 386 1.75 14.24 8.94
CA CYS A 386 0.50 14.95 9.28
C CYS A 386 0.10 14.60 10.73
N GLY A 387 -0.58 15.52 11.42
CA GLY A 387 -0.90 15.41 12.86
C GLY A 387 0.11 16.08 13.77
N ASP A 388 1.23 16.53 13.20
CA ASP A 388 2.25 17.31 13.86
C ASP A 388 2.11 18.78 13.45
N GLU A 389 1.92 19.67 14.43
CA GLU A 389 1.62 21.09 14.20
C GLU A 389 2.71 21.79 13.37
N VAL A 390 3.99 21.47 13.62
CA VAL A 390 5.14 22.04 12.89
C VAL A 390 5.16 21.58 11.44
N SER A 391 4.83 20.31 11.19
CA SER A 391 4.75 19.76 9.84
C SER A 391 3.59 20.37 9.05
N GLU A 392 2.43 20.56 9.69
CA GLU A 392 1.24 21.15 9.07
C GLU A 392 1.39 22.65 8.80
N SER A 393 2.08 23.38 9.67
CA SER A 393 2.39 24.80 9.44
C SER A 393 3.51 25.00 8.41
N LEU A 394 4.24 23.93 8.09
CA LEU A 394 5.47 23.95 7.29
C LEU A 394 6.52 24.92 7.87
N ASP A 395 6.55 25.03 9.20
CA ASP A 395 7.59 25.78 9.90
C ASP A 395 8.92 25.04 9.81
N THR A 396 10.03 25.78 9.89
CA THR A 396 11.37 25.18 9.86
C THR A 396 11.56 24.28 11.08
N PRO A 397 11.77 22.96 10.90
CA PRO A 397 11.90 22.03 12.02
C PRO A 397 13.15 22.31 12.86
N LYS A 398 12.99 22.34 14.19
CA LYS A 398 14.07 22.58 15.16
C LYS A 398 13.94 21.60 16.34
N LEU A 399 15.06 21.36 17.01
CA LEU A 399 15.07 20.69 18.31
C LEU A 399 14.45 21.60 19.38
N PRO A 400 13.88 21.03 20.45
CA PRO A 400 13.43 21.80 21.59
C PRO A 400 14.61 22.47 22.31
N ASP A 401 14.40 23.63 22.91
CA ASP A 401 15.46 24.42 23.55
C ASP A 401 16.12 23.68 24.74
N ASN A 402 15.38 22.75 25.37
CA ASN A 402 15.85 21.92 26.49
C ASN A 402 16.39 20.55 26.07
N PHE A 403 16.72 20.35 24.79
CA PHE A 403 17.17 19.05 24.26
C PHE A 403 18.38 18.47 25.02
N ASP A 404 19.37 19.33 25.32
CA ASP A 404 20.59 18.93 26.02
C ASP A 404 20.34 18.51 27.48
N ASP A 405 19.18 18.87 28.04
CA ASP A 405 18.77 18.53 29.41
C ASP A 405 17.95 17.22 29.48
N LEU A 406 17.57 16.63 28.33
CA LEU A 406 16.80 15.39 28.26
C LEU A 406 17.68 14.15 28.49
N ASP A 407 17.06 13.04 28.91
CA ASP A 407 17.74 11.76 28.95
C ASP A 407 17.97 11.19 27.54
N ASP A 408 18.89 10.22 27.41
CA ASP A 408 19.25 9.63 26.10
C ASP A 408 18.05 9.05 25.33
N SER A 409 17.04 8.53 26.04
CA SER A 409 15.85 7.94 25.44
C SER A 409 14.95 9.01 24.84
N ASP A 410 14.74 10.10 25.57
CA ASP A 410 13.94 11.23 25.14
C ASP A 410 14.65 12.06 24.07
N GLN A 411 15.98 12.21 24.15
CA GLN A 411 16.78 12.77 23.07
C GLN A 411 16.61 11.98 21.77
N LEU A 412 16.63 10.65 21.83
CA LEU A 412 16.43 9.81 20.64
C LEU A 412 15.02 9.98 20.04
N LYS A 413 13.99 10.13 20.87
CA LYS A 413 12.62 10.41 20.41
C LYS A 413 12.53 11.77 19.71
N GLU A 414 13.11 12.81 20.31
CA GLU A 414 13.12 14.16 19.72
C GLU A 414 13.89 14.20 18.40
N LEU A 415 15.00 13.45 18.28
CA LEU A 415 15.72 13.32 17.01
C LEU A 415 14.88 12.64 15.93
N GLU A 416 14.12 11.59 16.25
CA GLU A 416 13.23 10.94 15.28
C GLU A 416 12.04 11.83 14.90
N ILE A 417 11.50 12.60 15.84
CA ILE A 417 10.47 13.62 15.56
C ILE A 417 11.03 14.67 14.59
N LEU A 418 12.21 15.21 14.87
CA LEU A 418 12.88 16.18 14.01
C LEU A 418 13.09 15.61 12.61
N ARG A 419 13.55 14.35 12.52
CA ARG A 419 13.77 13.65 11.25
C ARG A 419 12.50 13.58 10.41
N LYS A 420 11.38 13.15 11.01
CA LYS A 420 10.07 13.08 10.34
C LYS A 420 9.58 14.45 9.88
N ARG A 421 9.66 15.47 10.74
CA ARG A 421 9.33 16.86 10.41
C ARG A 421 10.14 17.38 9.23
N ARG A 422 11.45 17.12 9.20
CA ARG A 422 12.36 17.53 8.11
C ARG A 422 12.02 16.84 6.79
N ILE A 423 11.80 15.53 6.81
CA ILE A 423 11.42 14.78 5.60
C ILE A 423 10.11 15.33 5.02
N HIS A 424 9.11 15.54 5.88
CA HIS A 424 7.82 16.12 5.47
C HIS A 424 7.99 17.51 4.88
N HIS A 425 8.73 18.39 5.57
CA HIS A 425 9.02 19.74 5.12
C HIS A 425 9.75 19.74 3.77
N TYR A 426 10.78 18.92 3.59
CA TYR A 426 11.49 18.81 2.30
C TYR A 426 10.58 18.33 1.19
N TYR A 427 9.73 17.33 1.44
CA TYR A 427 8.82 16.82 0.42
C TYR A 427 7.80 17.87 0.00
N ALA A 428 7.16 18.55 0.96
CA ALA A 428 6.22 19.64 0.69
C ALA A 428 6.89 20.78 -0.09
N TRP A 429 8.07 21.19 0.35
CA TRP A 429 8.84 22.28 -0.26
C TRP A 429 9.24 21.96 -1.70
N TYR A 430 9.86 20.81 -1.93
CA TYR A 430 10.26 20.41 -3.28
C TYR A 430 9.06 20.15 -4.18
N SER A 431 7.95 19.61 -3.66
CA SER A 431 6.71 19.43 -4.44
C SER A 431 6.19 20.77 -4.96
N ALA A 432 6.16 21.80 -4.10
CA ALA A 432 5.77 23.16 -4.48
C ALA A 432 6.70 23.78 -5.55
N MET A 433 7.99 23.45 -5.52
CA MET A 433 8.97 24.00 -6.46
C MET A 433 9.04 23.25 -7.80
N LEU A 434 8.96 21.91 -7.76
CA LEU A 434 9.34 21.04 -8.88
C LEU A 434 8.12 20.33 -9.50
N ASN A 435 7.01 20.21 -8.75
CA ASN A 435 5.80 19.53 -9.17
C ASN A 435 4.52 20.39 -8.93
N PRO A 436 4.38 21.55 -9.61
CA PRO A 436 3.31 22.51 -9.32
C PRO A 436 1.90 21.95 -9.56
N ILE A 437 1.74 20.98 -10.46
CA ILE A 437 0.45 20.32 -10.71
C ILE A 437 0.02 19.46 -9.51
N HIS A 438 0.98 18.82 -8.83
CA HIS A 438 0.71 18.06 -7.62
C HIS A 438 0.33 18.98 -6.46
N THR A 439 1.05 20.08 -6.28
CA THR A 439 0.66 21.10 -5.29
C THR A 439 -0.72 21.66 -5.55
N THR A 440 -1.07 21.93 -6.81
CA THR A 440 -2.43 22.36 -7.18
C THR A 440 -3.49 21.29 -6.82
N ALA A 441 -3.16 20.00 -6.95
CA ALA A 441 -4.04 18.92 -6.55
C ALA A 441 -4.17 18.81 -5.02
N LEU A 442 -3.07 18.95 -4.28
CA LEU A 442 -3.05 18.94 -2.81
C LEU A 442 -3.81 20.13 -2.23
N ASP A 443 -3.71 21.31 -2.84
CA ASP A 443 -4.41 22.52 -2.40
C ASP A 443 -5.90 22.55 -2.82
N HIS A 444 -6.36 21.58 -3.64
CA HIS A 444 -7.76 21.53 -4.06
C HIS A 444 -8.68 21.15 -2.90
N GLY A 445 -9.89 21.70 -2.88
CA GLY A 445 -10.84 21.55 -1.78
C GLY A 445 -11.06 20.09 -1.40
N LEU A 446 -10.74 19.76 -0.14
CA LEU A 446 -10.83 18.42 0.45
C LEU A 446 -10.06 17.34 -0.33
N SER A 447 -8.96 17.68 -1.01
CA SER A 447 -8.12 16.77 -1.81
C SER A 447 -7.79 15.45 -1.12
N LEU A 448 -7.21 15.53 0.09
CA LEU A 448 -6.85 14.37 0.89
C LEU A 448 -8.09 13.54 1.24
N MET A 449 -9.17 14.18 1.68
CA MET A 449 -10.44 13.49 1.98
C MET A 449 -10.99 12.74 0.78
N LYS A 450 -10.87 13.27 -0.44
CA LYS A 450 -11.34 12.58 -1.66
C LYS A 450 -10.60 11.26 -1.86
N GLY A 451 -9.28 11.26 -1.66
CA GLY A 451 -8.48 10.03 -1.68
C GLY A 451 -8.87 9.06 -0.56
N LEU A 452 -9.14 9.57 0.65
CA LEU A 452 -9.56 8.74 1.80
C LEU A 452 -10.87 8.03 1.57
N ILE A 453 -11.92 8.79 1.25
CA ILE A 453 -13.24 8.20 1.08
C ILE A 453 -13.26 7.27 -0.13
N PHE A 454 -12.49 7.55 -1.18
CA PHE A 454 -12.29 6.64 -2.31
C PHE A 454 -11.67 5.30 -1.86
N ASN A 455 -10.64 5.33 -1.02
CA ASN A 455 -10.04 4.12 -0.47
C ASN A 455 -11.03 3.37 0.42
N HIS A 456 -11.67 4.03 1.39
CA HIS A 456 -12.61 3.41 2.32
C HIS A 456 -13.87 2.86 1.64
N ALA A 457 -14.39 3.53 0.62
CA ALA A 457 -15.52 3.03 -0.18
C ALA A 457 -15.14 1.80 -1.03
N SER A 458 -13.85 1.54 -1.21
CA SER A 458 -13.33 0.39 -1.96
C SER A 458 -12.87 -0.77 -1.07
N ASN A 459 -12.77 -0.57 0.25
CA ASN A 459 -12.25 -1.55 1.19
C ASN A 459 -13.16 -2.79 1.30
N PRO A 460 -12.58 -3.98 1.48
CA PRO A 460 -13.35 -5.19 1.74
C PRO A 460 -14.24 -5.08 2.98
N TRP A 461 -15.47 -5.60 2.91
CA TRP A 461 -16.29 -5.85 4.10
C TRP A 461 -15.61 -6.82 5.07
N ASP A 462 -15.20 -6.31 6.22
CA ASP A 462 -14.44 -7.01 7.26
C ASP A 462 -15.15 -7.00 8.63
N GLY A 463 -16.43 -6.62 8.66
CA GLY A 463 -17.19 -6.44 9.90
C GLY A 463 -17.12 -5.03 10.49
N ASP A 464 -16.42 -4.08 9.84
CA ASP A 464 -16.38 -2.68 10.24
C ASP A 464 -17.00 -1.73 9.20
N MET A 465 -17.71 -0.69 9.65
CA MET A 465 -18.31 0.32 8.77
C MET A 465 -18.00 1.77 9.19
N VAL A 466 -17.22 1.95 10.25
CA VAL A 466 -17.07 3.23 10.95
C VAL A 466 -16.31 4.23 10.11
N SER A 467 -15.20 3.79 9.48
CA SER A 467 -14.32 4.67 8.73
C SER A 467 -15.05 5.35 7.56
N LEU A 468 -15.80 4.58 6.76
CA LEU A 468 -16.60 5.15 5.66
C LEU A 468 -17.74 6.05 6.18
N LYS A 469 -18.43 5.64 7.25
CA LYS A 469 -19.51 6.45 7.85
C LYS A 469 -18.99 7.79 8.38
N ALA A 470 -17.83 7.79 9.04
CA ALA A 470 -17.20 8.99 9.57
C ALA A 470 -16.76 9.94 8.43
N ASP A 471 -16.19 9.41 7.35
CA ASP A 471 -15.83 10.21 6.18
C ASP A 471 -17.04 10.85 5.51
N LEU A 472 -18.17 10.14 5.39
CA LEU A 472 -19.42 10.67 4.85
C LEU A 472 -19.99 11.80 5.72
N ILE A 473 -19.98 11.62 7.04
CA ILE A 473 -20.39 12.67 8.00
C ILE A 473 -19.47 13.89 7.87
N TYR A 474 -18.16 13.68 7.79
CA TYR A 474 -17.20 14.77 7.64
C TYR A 474 -17.44 15.55 6.33
N ILE A 475 -17.68 14.86 5.22
CA ILE A 475 -18.03 15.49 3.94
C ILE A 475 -19.34 16.27 4.06
N ALA A 476 -20.37 15.72 4.69
CA ALA A 476 -21.64 16.41 4.87
C ALA A 476 -21.50 17.69 5.74
N GLN A 477 -20.71 17.62 6.81
CA GLN A 477 -20.43 18.77 7.70
C GLN A 477 -19.58 19.86 7.04
N ASN A 478 -18.75 19.49 6.06
CA ASN A 478 -17.84 20.40 5.35
C ASN A 478 -18.26 20.59 3.87
N TRP A 479 -19.55 20.40 3.56
CA TRP A 479 -20.06 20.47 2.20
C TRP A 479 -19.86 21.85 1.56
N ASP A 480 -19.90 22.91 2.37
CA ASP A 480 -19.58 24.29 2.00
C ASP A 480 -18.16 24.43 1.41
N LYS A 481 -17.20 23.61 1.86
CA LYS A 481 -15.82 23.62 1.34
C LYS A 481 -15.70 22.99 -0.05
N LEU A 482 -16.62 22.08 -0.43
CA LEU A 482 -16.75 21.57 -1.80
C LEU A 482 -17.45 22.58 -2.72
N SER A 483 -18.21 23.50 -2.13
CA SER A 483 -19.10 24.50 -2.75
C SER A 483 -18.43 25.79 -3.21
N ASN A 484 -17.14 25.98 -2.90
CA ASN A 484 -16.52 27.29 -3.05
C ASN A 484 -16.48 27.72 -4.53
N PRO A 485 -16.71 29.00 -4.89
CA PRO A 485 -16.63 29.44 -6.30
C PRO A 485 -15.30 29.09 -6.98
N SER A 486 -14.24 28.93 -6.17
CA SER A 486 -12.91 28.47 -6.58
C SER A 486 -12.86 27.01 -7.07
N SER A 487 -13.77 26.12 -6.62
CA SER A 487 -13.85 24.69 -7.00
C SER A 487 -14.74 24.41 -8.21
N GLY A 488 -15.47 25.40 -8.72
CA GLY A 488 -16.30 25.33 -9.94
C GLY A 488 -17.54 24.42 -9.86
N THR A 489 -17.64 23.57 -8.84
CA THR A 489 -18.84 22.81 -8.50
C THR A 489 -19.90 23.77 -7.94
N LYS A 490 -21.01 23.98 -8.66
CA LYS A 490 -22.19 24.62 -8.08
C LYS A 490 -22.71 23.71 -6.98
N ALA A 491 -22.50 24.04 -5.71
CA ALA A 491 -23.08 23.24 -4.65
C ALA A 491 -24.58 23.39 -4.63
N GLY A 492 -25.26 22.31 -4.99
CA GLY A 492 -26.61 22.05 -4.52
C GLY A 492 -26.63 21.74 -3.03
N VAL A 493 -27.84 21.59 -2.50
CA VAL A 493 -28.09 21.04 -1.16
C VAL A 493 -27.35 19.70 -1.03
N CYS A 494 -26.63 19.50 0.08
CA CYS A 494 -25.95 18.24 0.36
C CYS A 494 -26.96 17.09 0.25
N PRO A 495 -26.68 16.02 -0.54
CA PRO A 495 -27.61 14.90 -0.66
C PRO A 495 -27.69 14.08 0.63
N LEU A 496 -26.73 14.23 1.54
CA LEU A 496 -26.66 13.55 2.82
C LEU A 496 -27.15 14.48 3.93
N GLU A 497 -28.06 13.98 4.76
CA GLU A 497 -28.53 14.65 5.97
C GLU A 497 -28.39 13.69 7.14
N TYR A 498 -27.62 14.09 8.14
CA TYR A 498 -27.44 13.36 9.38
C TYR A 498 -27.87 14.27 10.53
N SER A 499 -28.60 13.72 11.50
CA SER A 499 -28.91 14.49 12.71
C SER A 499 -27.61 14.77 13.48
N ASN A 500 -27.57 15.87 14.23
CA ASN A 500 -26.41 16.18 15.07
C ASN A 500 -26.09 15.05 16.06
N ASP A 501 -27.13 14.39 16.59
CA ASP A 501 -26.97 13.29 17.53
C ASP A 501 -26.39 12.04 16.85
N GLU A 502 -26.86 11.69 15.65
CA GLU A 502 -26.30 10.60 14.85
C GLU A 502 -24.83 10.89 14.50
N ALA A 503 -24.55 12.09 13.99
CA ALA A 503 -23.21 12.49 13.59
C ALA A 503 -22.23 12.43 14.78
N ASN A 504 -22.61 13.02 15.92
CA ASN A 504 -21.79 13.01 17.12
C ASN A 504 -21.56 11.59 17.66
N SER A 505 -22.58 10.73 17.63
CA SER A 505 -22.46 9.34 18.06
C SER A 505 -21.42 8.57 17.23
N TRP A 506 -21.47 8.68 15.90
CA TRP A 506 -20.51 8.03 15.01
C TRP A 506 -19.10 8.62 15.11
N LEU A 507 -18.97 9.93 15.30
CA LEU A 507 -17.67 10.57 15.50
C LEU A 507 -17.01 10.12 16.82
N ILE A 508 -17.78 9.96 17.90
CA ILE A 508 -17.28 9.36 19.15
C ILE A 508 -16.83 7.91 18.91
N PHE A 509 -17.61 7.15 18.14
CA PHE A 509 -17.29 5.77 17.82
C PHE A 509 -16.00 5.66 16.99
N ASN A 510 -15.82 6.55 16.01
CA ASN A 510 -14.59 6.68 15.23
C ASN A 510 -13.38 7.03 16.11
N ASN A 511 -13.51 7.98 17.04
CA ASN A 511 -12.44 8.34 17.98
C ASN A 511 -12.00 7.14 18.86
N ARG A 512 -12.93 6.27 19.26
CA ARG A 512 -12.57 5.05 20.01
C ARG A 512 -11.81 4.06 19.14
N GLN A 513 -12.22 3.87 17.89
CA GLN A 513 -11.49 3.03 16.94
C GLN A 513 -10.09 3.60 16.68
N ILE A 514 -9.95 4.93 16.60
CA ILE A 514 -8.66 5.62 16.45
C ILE A 514 -7.74 5.30 17.64
N GLY A 515 -8.29 5.31 18.86
CA GLY A 515 -7.57 4.84 20.04
C GLY A 515 -7.15 3.37 19.94
N GLY A 516 -8.01 2.51 19.38
CA GLY A 516 -7.68 1.12 19.08
C GLY A 516 -6.52 0.96 18.09
N ASP A 517 -6.44 1.79 17.06
CA ASP A 517 -5.33 1.75 16.09
C ASP A 517 -4.00 2.10 16.74
N ALA A 518 -4.00 3.14 17.58
CA ALA A 518 -2.82 3.55 18.33
C ALA A 518 -2.35 2.42 19.26
N GLN A 519 -3.28 1.68 19.88
CA GLN A 519 -2.97 0.50 20.68
C GLN A 519 -2.36 -0.62 19.83
N ILE A 520 -2.97 -0.98 18.69
CA ILE A 520 -2.44 -2.00 17.77
C ILE A 520 -1.01 -1.64 17.33
N LEU A 521 -0.79 -0.38 16.96
CA LEU A 521 0.53 0.10 16.55
C LEU A 521 1.55 0.00 17.69
N TYR A 522 1.16 0.38 18.91
CA TYR A 522 1.99 0.24 20.10
C TYR A 522 2.37 -1.24 20.33
N PHE A 523 1.40 -2.16 20.26
CA PHE A 523 1.64 -3.59 20.45
C PHE A 523 2.58 -4.17 19.38
N ARG A 524 2.34 -3.83 18.11
CA ARG A 524 3.19 -4.25 16.98
C ARG A 524 4.62 -3.75 17.14
N ASN A 525 4.82 -2.50 17.55
CA ASN A 525 6.14 -1.93 17.80
C ASN A 525 6.83 -2.58 19.01
N HIS A 526 6.10 -2.90 20.08
CA HIS A 526 6.64 -3.56 21.26
C HIS A 526 7.13 -4.98 20.94
N ILE A 527 6.31 -5.77 20.26
CA ILE A 527 6.67 -7.12 19.81
C ILE A 527 7.79 -7.04 18.78
N GLY A 528 7.73 -6.02 17.93
CA GLY A 528 8.48 -5.96 16.70
C GLY A 528 7.89 -6.95 15.72
N CYS A 529 6.68 -6.68 15.22
CA CYS A 529 6.10 -7.38 14.09
C CYS A 529 5.42 -6.42 13.10
N GLY A 530 5.32 -6.85 11.84
CA GLY A 530 4.56 -6.14 10.81
C GLY A 530 3.04 -6.28 11.00
N PRO A 531 2.22 -5.58 10.18
CA PRO A 531 0.76 -5.58 10.31
C PRO A 531 0.10 -6.94 10.11
N ASP A 532 0.70 -7.80 9.27
CA ASP A 532 0.27 -9.18 9.05
C ASP A 532 0.86 -10.15 10.09
N GLY A 533 1.59 -9.66 11.10
CA GLY A 533 2.31 -10.48 12.07
C GLY A 533 3.67 -10.97 11.59
N TRP A 534 4.18 -10.50 10.44
CA TRP A 534 5.47 -10.92 9.91
C TRP A 534 6.65 -10.43 10.74
N VAL A 535 7.66 -11.29 10.92
CA VAL A 535 8.95 -10.99 11.55
C VAL A 535 10.10 -11.67 10.80
N PRO A 536 11.33 -11.12 10.83
CA PRO A 536 12.51 -11.80 10.30
C PRO A 536 12.73 -13.13 11.00
N SER A 537 13.15 -14.15 10.25
CA SER A 537 13.27 -15.53 10.78
C SER A 537 14.21 -15.61 11.99
N ASP A 538 15.27 -14.80 12.02
CA ASP A 538 16.25 -14.70 13.11
C ASP A 538 15.72 -13.98 14.36
N GLN A 539 14.64 -13.20 14.23
CA GLN A 539 14.01 -12.49 15.34
C GLN A 539 12.74 -13.16 15.86
N TYR A 540 12.26 -14.22 15.19
CA TYR A 540 10.97 -14.84 15.49
C TYR A 540 10.84 -15.28 16.95
N ASP A 541 11.82 -16.03 17.47
CA ASP A 541 11.74 -16.55 18.85
C ASP A 541 11.71 -15.42 19.88
N LYS A 542 12.46 -14.33 19.63
CA LYS A 542 12.45 -13.14 20.49
C LYS A 542 11.12 -12.40 20.42
N ALA A 543 10.55 -12.25 19.22
CA ALA A 543 9.25 -11.62 19.03
C ALA A 543 8.13 -12.44 19.70
N LYS A 544 8.17 -13.77 19.58
CA LYS A 544 7.24 -14.67 20.29
C LYS A 544 7.38 -14.58 21.80
N GLN A 545 8.60 -14.51 22.34
CA GLN A 545 8.80 -14.30 23.78
C GLN A 545 8.25 -12.95 24.26
N ARG A 546 8.45 -11.87 23.49
CA ARG A 546 7.88 -10.56 23.80
C ARG A 546 6.36 -10.59 23.78
N GLU A 547 5.77 -11.23 22.77
CA GLU A 547 4.32 -11.39 22.64
C GLU A 547 3.72 -12.18 23.83
N MET A 548 4.32 -13.32 24.19
CA MET A 548 3.90 -14.11 25.35
C MET A 548 3.97 -13.31 26.65
N LYS A 549 5.11 -12.66 26.91
CA LYS A 549 5.28 -11.80 28.09
C LYS A 549 4.28 -10.65 28.11
N PHE A 550 4.01 -10.06 26.95
CA PHE A 550 3.05 -8.97 26.82
C PHE A 550 1.62 -9.45 27.14
N LYS A 551 1.24 -10.65 26.67
CA LYS A 551 -0.04 -11.30 27.01
C LYS A 551 -0.16 -11.56 28.52
N GLU A 552 0.92 -11.99 29.17
CA GLU A 552 0.98 -12.19 30.62
C GLU A 552 0.87 -10.89 31.42
N THR A 553 1.59 -9.83 31.03
CA THR A 553 1.50 -8.53 31.72
C THR A 553 0.11 -7.91 31.59
N ALA A 554 -0.48 -7.96 30.39
CA ALA A 554 -1.86 -7.49 30.19
C ALA A 554 -2.86 -8.25 31.08
N PHE A 555 -2.59 -9.53 31.35
CA PHE A 555 -3.39 -10.32 32.28
C PHE A 555 -3.20 -9.90 33.74
N GLU A 556 -1.96 -9.66 34.19
CA GLU A 556 -1.68 -9.21 35.56
C GLU A 556 -2.33 -7.85 35.86
N GLU A 557 -2.31 -6.93 34.89
CA GLU A 557 -2.99 -5.63 34.98
C GLU A 557 -4.50 -5.81 35.17
N LEU A 558 -5.15 -6.63 34.34
CA LEU A 558 -6.58 -6.93 34.47
C LEU A 558 -6.94 -7.58 35.81
N LYS A 559 -6.05 -8.43 36.33
CA LYS A 559 -6.19 -9.05 37.66
C LYS A 559 -6.17 -8.01 38.77
N SER A 560 -5.35 -6.97 38.63
CA SER A 560 -5.23 -5.90 39.62
C SER A 560 -6.43 -4.94 39.63
N GLU A 561 -7.09 -4.76 38.48
CA GLU A 561 -8.21 -3.81 38.32
C GLU A 561 -9.58 -4.39 38.70
N THR A 562 -9.73 -5.71 38.70
CA THR A 562 -11.02 -6.38 38.94
C THR A 562 -11.07 -7.03 40.32
N THR A 563 -12.04 -6.63 41.15
CA THR A 563 -12.18 -7.09 42.55
C THR A 563 -13.00 -8.37 42.74
N SER A 564 -13.65 -8.87 41.68
CA SER A 564 -14.56 -10.03 41.70
C SER A 564 -14.01 -11.18 40.85
N GLU A 565 -13.82 -12.37 41.45
CA GLU A 565 -13.30 -13.57 40.76
C GLU A 565 -14.19 -14.01 39.59
N SER A 566 -15.52 -13.86 39.69
CA SER A 566 -16.43 -14.24 38.60
C SER A 566 -16.33 -13.30 37.39
N ASP A 567 -16.03 -12.02 37.63
CA ASP A 567 -15.91 -11.03 36.56
C ASP A 567 -14.52 -11.08 35.93
N LEU A 568 -13.49 -11.41 36.71
CA LEU A 568 -12.16 -11.76 36.22
C LEU A 568 -12.20 -12.90 35.21
N GLU A 569 -12.88 -14.00 35.53
CA GLU A 569 -12.95 -15.17 34.62
C GLU A 569 -13.65 -14.84 33.29
N LYS A 570 -14.70 -14.00 33.33
CA LYS A 570 -15.40 -13.55 32.13
C LYS A 570 -14.56 -12.62 31.27
N VAL A 571 -13.81 -11.70 31.89
CA VAL A 571 -12.92 -10.77 31.19
C VAL A 571 -11.72 -11.53 30.62
N TRP A 572 -11.17 -12.49 31.36
CA TRP A 572 -10.12 -13.40 30.92
C TRP A 572 -10.51 -14.19 29.67
N THR A 573 -11.67 -14.85 29.73
CA THR A 573 -12.19 -15.65 28.62
C THR A 573 -12.32 -14.78 27.37
N LYS A 574 -12.90 -13.58 27.50
CA LYS A 574 -13.05 -12.63 26.39
C LYS A 574 -11.72 -12.13 25.85
N MET A 575 -10.75 -11.78 26.69
CA MET A 575 -9.44 -11.32 26.24
C MET A 575 -8.72 -12.44 25.49
N SER A 576 -8.74 -13.66 26.03
CA SER A 576 -8.08 -14.82 25.44
C SER A 576 -8.69 -15.20 24.09
N GLU A 577 -10.02 -15.22 23.98
CA GLU A 577 -10.73 -15.49 22.72
C GLU A 577 -10.50 -14.41 21.66
N ASN A 578 -10.13 -13.19 22.06
CA ASN A 578 -9.98 -12.04 21.17
C ASN A 578 -8.55 -11.49 21.13
N TRP A 579 -7.57 -12.25 21.59
CA TRP A 579 -6.17 -11.82 21.55
C TRP A 579 -5.71 -11.66 20.11
N MET A 580 -5.19 -10.49 19.74
CA MET A 580 -4.96 -10.15 18.33
C MET A 580 -3.84 -10.97 17.65
N PHE A 581 -2.97 -11.61 18.43
CA PHE A 581 -1.83 -12.39 17.93
C PHE A 581 -2.06 -13.91 17.99
N ASP A 582 -3.29 -14.34 18.27
CA ASP A 582 -3.65 -15.76 18.15
C ASP A 582 -4.09 -16.07 16.71
N ASP A 583 -3.94 -17.33 16.29
CA ASP A 583 -4.46 -17.81 15.00
C ASP A 583 -5.98 -17.63 14.89
N PHE A 584 -6.50 -17.47 13.67
CA PHE A 584 -7.94 -17.43 13.39
C PHE A 584 -8.29 -17.81 11.96
N ASP A 585 -9.56 -18.19 11.79
CA ASP A 585 -10.16 -18.40 10.48
C ASP A 585 -10.42 -17.06 9.76
N GLU A 586 -9.64 -16.81 8.70
CA GLU A 586 -9.81 -15.68 7.79
C GLU A 586 -10.86 -15.96 6.69
N GLY A 587 -11.27 -17.21 6.48
CA GLY A 587 -12.19 -17.62 5.43
C GLY A 587 -13.52 -16.84 5.42
N PRO A 588 -14.07 -16.43 6.57
CA PRO A 588 -15.27 -15.61 6.58
C PRO A 588 -15.12 -14.21 5.95
N TYR A 589 -13.90 -13.68 5.87
CA TYR A 589 -13.57 -12.33 5.42
C TYR A 589 -13.05 -12.28 3.97
N GLN A 590 -12.77 -13.44 3.38
CA GLN A 590 -12.24 -13.61 2.01
C GLN A 590 -13.36 -13.69 0.96
#